data_AF-A0A7S2UVX2-F1
#
_entry.id   AF-A0A7S2UVX2-F1
#
_cell.length_a   1.000
_cell.length_b   1.000
_cell.length_c   1.000
_cell.angle_alpha   90.00
_cell.angle_beta   90.00
_cell.angle_gamma   90.00
#
_symmetry.space_group_name_H-M   'P 1'
#
loop_
_entity.id
_entity.type
_entity.pdbx_description
1 polymer ?
#
loop_
_entity_poly.entity_id
_entity_poly.type
_entity_poly.pdbx_seq_one_letter_code
_entity_poly.pdbx_strand_id
1 'polypeptide(L)'
;TGKPVFIAALDTRWNFRRCVGVETLPGLHEAATSTLRRMGDGTLGREGQEAAKKVHLELGDMLQWDWSDADVVYTSSICFADELMAELSELARRLKPGARFMTLKVLPNYEGYFFIKSQEWYKMSWGRINVYVMERTPFDYPYNGHRKELAEGGMSYIAS
;
A
#
# COMPACT_ATOMS: atom_id res chain seq x y z
N THR A 1 -13.86 2.78 -8.78
CA THR A 1 -12.84 1.77 -8.45
C THR A 1 -11.51 2.20 -9.05
N GLY A 2 -10.37 1.78 -8.50
CA GLY A 2 -9.04 2.30 -8.86
C GLY A 2 -8.72 3.71 -8.35
N LYS A 3 -9.53 4.29 -7.46
CA LYS A 3 -9.32 5.68 -7.00
C LYS A 3 -7.90 5.93 -6.42
N PRO A 4 -7.35 5.06 -5.55
CA PRO A 4 -6.01 5.29 -5.01
C PRO A 4 -4.93 5.36 -6.10
N VAL A 5 -5.00 4.50 -7.13
CA VAL A 5 -4.01 4.49 -8.22
C VAL A 5 -4.11 5.74 -9.08
N PHE A 6 -5.32 6.25 -9.34
CA PHE A 6 -5.50 7.50 -10.08
C PHE A 6 -5.07 8.73 -9.28
N ILE A 7 -5.40 8.78 -7.98
CA ILE A 7 -4.95 9.87 -7.10
C ILE A 7 -3.42 9.90 -7.05
N ALA A 8 -2.78 8.74 -6.89
CA ALA A 8 -1.31 8.65 -6.89
C ALA A 8 -0.71 9.12 -8.22
N ALA A 9 -1.30 8.75 -9.36
CA ALA A 9 -0.82 9.16 -10.68
C ALA A 9 -0.94 10.67 -10.93
N LEU A 10 -1.97 11.30 -10.35
CA LEU A 10 -2.22 12.74 -10.43
C LEU A 10 -1.43 13.56 -9.39
N ASP A 11 -0.86 12.92 -8.36
CA ASP A 11 -0.12 13.62 -7.30
C ASP A 11 1.25 14.09 -7.81
N THR A 12 1.35 15.39 -8.08
CA THR A 12 2.57 16.05 -8.56
C THR A 12 3.62 16.25 -7.47
N ARG A 13 3.28 16.13 -6.19
CA ARG A 13 4.22 16.30 -5.07
C ARG A 13 5.17 15.10 -4.97
N TRP A 14 4.64 13.90 -5.16
CA TRP A 14 5.41 12.66 -5.14
C TRP A 14 5.88 12.24 -6.53
N ASN A 15 5.16 12.64 -7.58
CA ASN A 15 5.48 12.38 -8.98
C ASN A 15 5.88 10.92 -9.24
N PHE A 16 5.01 9.99 -8.84
CA PHE A 16 5.24 8.56 -9.06
C PHE A 16 5.55 8.27 -10.53
N ARG A 17 6.55 7.43 -10.78
CA ARG A 17 6.96 7.00 -12.13
C ARG A 17 5.97 5.98 -12.71
N ARG A 18 5.42 5.13 -11.85
CA ARG A 18 4.50 4.04 -12.20
C ARG A 18 3.49 3.86 -11.07
N CYS A 19 2.23 3.66 -11.43
CA CYS A 19 1.13 3.41 -10.51
C CYS A 19 0.39 2.16 -10.99
N VAL A 20 0.32 1.11 -10.16
CA VAL A 20 -0.29 -0.17 -10.52
C VAL A 20 -1.53 -0.40 -9.66
N GLY A 21 -2.63 -0.81 -10.29
CA GLY A 21 -3.83 -1.27 -9.60
C GLY A 21 -4.16 -2.71 -9.98
N VAL A 22 -4.15 -3.62 -9.00
CA VAL A 22 -4.54 -5.02 -9.19
C VAL A 22 -5.93 -5.21 -8.57
N GLU A 23 -6.89 -5.71 -9.35
CA GLU A 23 -8.27 -5.90 -8.93
C GLU A 23 -8.76 -7.27 -9.37
N THR A 24 -9.30 -8.05 -8.43
CA THR A 24 -9.74 -9.42 -8.71
C THR A 24 -11.15 -9.48 -9.30
N LEU A 25 -12.00 -8.48 -9.04
CA LEU A 25 -13.38 -8.46 -9.51
C LEU A 25 -13.45 -7.85 -10.93
N PRO A 26 -13.87 -8.62 -11.96
CA PRO A 26 -13.85 -8.14 -13.34
C PRO A 26 -14.63 -6.86 -13.58
N GLY A 27 -15.82 -6.72 -12.96
CA GLY A 27 -16.64 -5.51 -13.11
C GLY A 27 -16.00 -4.26 -12.49
N LEU A 28 -15.25 -4.42 -11.40
CA LEU A 28 -14.50 -3.31 -10.83
C LEU A 28 -13.25 -2.99 -11.68
N HIS A 29 -12.55 -4.01 -12.17
CA HIS A 29 -11.44 -3.79 -13.08
C HIS A 29 -11.88 -3.06 -14.36
N GLU A 30 -13.02 -3.45 -14.95
CA GLU A 30 -13.58 -2.81 -16.14
C GLU A 30 -13.93 -1.33 -15.88
N ALA A 31 -14.58 -1.04 -14.75
CA ALA A 31 -14.90 0.35 -14.39
C ALA A 31 -13.64 1.22 -14.17
N ALA A 32 -12.56 0.65 -13.62
CA ALA A 32 -11.27 1.34 -13.53
C ALA A 32 -10.66 1.55 -14.92
N THR A 33 -10.70 0.54 -15.78
CA THR A 33 -10.21 0.61 -17.17
C THR A 33 -10.94 1.66 -17.99
N SER A 34 -12.26 1.76 -17.86
CA SER A 34 -13.07 2.82 -18.49
C SER A 34 -12.64 4.22 -18.03
N THR A 35 -12.34 4.38 -16.74
CA THR A 35 -11.80 5.64 -16.20
C THR A 35 -10.44 5.96 -16.79
N LEU A 36 -9.53 4.98 -16.87
CA LEU A 36 -8.21 5.15 -17.48
C LEU A 36 -8.30 5.56 -18.96
N ARG A 37 -9.23 4.98 -19.73
CA ARG A 37 -9.47 5.36 -21.13
C ARG A 37 -9.87 6.84 -21.25
N ARG A 38 -10.80 7.29 -20.42
CA ARG A 38 -11.24 8.70 -20.36
C ARG A 38 -10.13 9.65 -19.90
N MET A 39 -9.18 9.17 -19.08
CA MET A 39 -8.00 9.95 -18.75
C MET A 39 -7.08 10.08 -19.98
N GLY A 40 -6.83 8.97 -20.69
CA GLY A 40 -5.91 8.92 -21.83
C GLY A 40 -6.41 9.62 -23.10
N ASP A 41 -7.72 9.61 -23.36
CA ASP A 41 -8.32 10.27 -24.53
C ASP A 41 -8.45 11.81 -24.39
N GLY A 42 -8.05 12.35 -23.24
CA GLY A 42 -8.07 13.78 -22.96
C GLY A 42 -9.40 14.32 -22.44
N THR A 43 -10.41 13.47 -22.23
CA THR A 43 -11.69 13.87 -21.61
C THR A 43 -11.48 14.53 -20.25
N LEU A 44 -10.42 14.17 -19.53
CA LEU A 44 -10.04 14.75 -18.23
C LEU A 44 -8.90 15.78 -18.31
N GLY A 45 -8.64 16.33 -19.50
CA GLY A 45 -7.60 17.33 -19.74
C GLY A 45 -6.18 16.77 -19.79
N ARG A 46 -5.21 17.67 -20.00
CA ARG A 46 -3.79 17.32 -20.20
C ARG A 46 -3.17 16.60 -19.00
N GLU A 47 -3.50 17.03 -17.78
CA GLU A 47 -3.01 16.39 -16.56
C GLU A 47 -3.50 14.94 -16.44
N GLY A 48 -4.78 14.70 -16.73
CA GLY A 48 -5.35 13.35 -16.80
C GLY A 48 -4.63 12.48 -17.83
N GLN A 49 -4.33 13.03 -19.01
CA GLN A 49 -3.63 12.31 -20.07
C GLN A 49 -2.18 11.95 -19.68
N GLU A 50 -1.44 12.86 -19.04
CA GLU A 50 -0.09 12.55 -18.56
C GLU A 50 -0.11 11.54 -17.40
N ALA A 51 -1.08 11.65 -16.48
CA ALA A 51 -1.27 10.68 -15.42
C ALA A 51 -1.61 9.28 -15.97
N ALA A 52 -2.44 9.20 -17.01
CA ALA A 52 -2.82 7.94 -17.65
C ALA A 52 -1.61 7.12 -18.12
N LYS A 53 -0.55 7.78 -18.62
CA LYS A 53 0.69 7.12 -19.09
C LYS A 53 1.46 6.39 -17.98
N LYS A 54 1.19 6.72 -16.72
CA LYS A 54 1.84 6.13 -15.54
C LYS A 54 1.03 4.97 -14.95
N VAL A 55 -0.25 4.84 -15.32
CA VAL A 55 -1.19 3.89 -14.70
C VAL A 55 -1.20 2.57 -15.47
N HIS A 56 -1.06 1.48 -14.73
CA HIS A 56 -1.26 0.12 -15.23
C HIS A 56 -2.33 -0.56 -14.37
N LEU A 57 -3.30 -1.19 -15.01
CA LEU A 57 -4.37 -1.92 -14.35
C LEU A 57 -4.27 -3.39 -14.72
N GLU A 58 -4.38 -4.25 -13.72
CA GLU A 58 -4.35 -5.70 -13.88
C GLU A 58 -5.64 -6.31 -13.31
N LEU A 59 -6.27 -7.19 -14.09
CA LEU A 59 -7.33 -8.05 -13.60
C LEU A 59 -6.69 -9.32 -13.03
N GLY A 60 -6.67 -9.43 -11.70
CA GLY A 60 -6.01 -10.57 -11.07
C GLY A 60 -6.01 -10.51 -9.56
N ASP A 61 -5.41 -11.55 -8.97
CA ASP A 61 -5.19 -11.65 -7.54
C ASP A 61 -3.88 -10.95 -7.17
N MET A 62 -3.95 -10.01 -6.23
CA MET A 62 -2.78 -9.28 -5.72
C MET A 62 -1.78 -10.20 -5.01
N LEU A 63 -2.20 -11.39 -4.57
CA LEU A 63 -1.32 -12.39 -3.97
C LEU A 63 -0.45 -13.11 -5.00
N GLN A 64 -0.87 -13.11 -6.27
CA GLN A 64 -0.14 -13.75 -7.38
C GLN A 64 0.71 -12.75 -8.18
N TRP A 65 0.55 -11.45 -7.92
CA TRP A 65 1.31 -10.40 -8.58
C TRP A 65 2.59 -10.09 -7.81
N ASP A 66 3.73 -9.97 -8.50
CA ASP A 66 4.96 -9.50 -7.87
C ASP A 66 4.97 -7.97 -7.80
N TRP A 67 4.93 -7.46 -6.57
CA TRP A 67 5.00 -6.04 -6.24
C TRP A 67 6.17 -5.72 -5.29
N SER A 68 7.17 -6.61 -5.21
CA SER A 68 8.35 -6.45 -4.34
C SER A 68 9.19 -5.19 -4.66
N ASP A 69 9.10 -4.67 -5.88
CA ASP A 69 9.81 -3.48 -6.34
C ASP A 69 9.15 -2.15 -5.91
N ALA A 70 7.90 -2.21 -5.40
CA ALA A 70 7.12 -1.03 -5.06
C ALA A 70 7.74 -0.19 -3.94
N ASP A 71 7.70 1.14 -4.09
CA ASP A 71 8.05 2.09 -3.03
C ASP A 71 6.91 2.28 -2.02
N VAL A 72 5.67 2.17 -2.49
CA VAL A 72 4.45 2.36 -1.71
C VAL A 72 3.41 1.34 -2.14
N VAL A 73 2.86 0.61 -1.18
CA VAL A 73 1.73 -0.31 -1.36
C VAL A 73 0.54 0.21 -0.55
N TYR A 74 -0.66 0.15 -1.11
CA TYR A 74 -1.90 0.48 -0.41
C TYR A 74 -2.92 -0.64 -0.57
N THR A 75 -3.53 -1.06 0.54
CA THR A 75 -4.67 -1.98 0.53
C THR A 75 -5.83 -1.42 1.35
N SER A 76 -7.04 -1.48 0.77
CA SER A 76 -8.28 -1.18 1.50
C SER A 76 -8.73 -2.40 2.32
N SER A 77 -7.88 -2.82 3.26
CA SER A 77 -7.95 -4.12 3.95
C SER A 77 -9.03 -4.25 5.03
N ILE A 78 -9.93 -3.28 5.16
CA ILE A 78 -10.96 -3.23 6.22
C ILE A 78 -11.82 -4.50 6.29
N CYS A 79 -12.07 -5.15 5.15
CA CYS A 79 -12.87 -6.37 5.06
C CYS A 79 -12.05 -7.62 4.69
N PHE A 80 -10.71 -7.55 4.71
CA PHE A 80 -9.89 -8.72 4.41
C PHE A 80 -9.93 -9.71 5.58
N ALA A 81 -10.06 -11.00 5.26
CA ALA A 81 -9.98 -12.08 6.24
C ALA A 81 -8.56 -12.22 6.78
N ASP A 82 -8.40 -12.86 7.94
CA ASP A 82 -7.11 -12.96 8.62
C ASP A 82 -6.11 -13.80 7.81
N GLU A 83 -6.58 -14.80 7.06
CA GLU A 83 -5.76 -15.61 6.16
C GLU A 83 -5.17 -14.76 5.03
N LEU A 84 -6.00 -13.92 4.39
CA LEU A 84 -5.55 -12.98 3.36
C LEU A 84 -4.55 -11.97 3.93
N MET A 85 -4.78 -11.49 5.16
CA MET A 85 -3.84 -10.59 5.83
C MET A 85 -2.50 -11.26 6.13
N ALA A 86 -2.50 -12.55 6.49
CA ALA A 86 -1.28 -13.33 6.69
C ALA A 86 -0.48 -13.49 5.39
N GLU A 87 -1.15 -13.86 4.30
CA GLU A 87 -0.51 -13.97 2.98
C GLU A 87 0.06 -12.63 2.50
N LEU A 88 -0.69 -11.53 2.70
CA LEU A 88 -0.19 -10.18 2.43
C LEU A 88 1.05 -9.83 3.26
N SER A 89 1.09 -10.25 4.53
CA SER A 89 2.25 -9.99 5.38
C SER A 89 3.50 -10.65 4.82
N GLU A 90 3.39 -11.93 4.42
CA GLU A 90 4.51 -12.69 3.85
C GLU A 90 5.01 -12.09 2.52
N LEU A 91 4.10 -11.64 1.65
CA LEU A 91 4.50 -10.94 0.43
C LEU A 91 5.14 -9.58 0.74
N ALA A 92 4.62 -8.85 1.73
CA ALA A 92 5.13 -7.53 2.11
C ALA A 92 6.57 -7.56 2.63
N ARG A 93 7.03 -8.71 3.17
CA ARG A 93 8.44 -8.91 3.57
C ARG A 93 9.42 -8.71 2.42
N ARG A 94 8.99 -9.02 1.19
CA ARG A 94 9.81 -8.93 -0.02
C ARG A 94 10.03 -7.50 -0.50
N LEU A 95 9.29 -6.53 0.04
CA LEU A 95 9.53 -5.12 -0.24
C LEU A 95 10.95 -4.72 0.15
N LYS A 96 11.51 -3.80 -0.64
CA LYS A 96 12.81 -3.19 -0.34
C LYS A 96 12.75 -2.37 0.97
N PRO A 97 13.86 -2.30 1.73
CA PRO A 97 14.00 -1.38 2.85
C PRO A 97 13.53 0.05 2.55
N GLY A 98 12.82 0.65 3.50
CA GLY A 98 12.26 2.00 3.37
C GLY A 98 10.95 2.08 2.57
N ALA A 99 10.53 1.02 1.89
CA ALA A 99 9.21 0.98 1.25
C ALA A 99 8.08 1.10 2.29
N ARG A 100 6.96 1.69 1.88
CA ARG A 100 5.81 1.92 2.77
C ARG A 100 4.62 1.03 2.42
N PHE A 101 4.02 0.41 3.42
CA PHE A 101 2.78 -0.35 3.30
C PHE A 101 1.67 0.38 4.07
N MET A 102 0.68 0.87 3.34
CA MET A 102 -0.48 1.57 3.89
C MET A 102 -1.69 0.64 3.91
N THR A 103 -2.34 0.53 5.06
CA THR A 103 -3.39 -0.47 5.30
C THR A 103 -4.39 -0.01 6.33
N LEU A 104 -5.61 -0.57 6.29
CA LEU A 104 -6.68 -0.30 7.26
C LEU A 104 -6.69 -1.31 8.41
N LYS A 105 -5.96 -2.42 8.26
CA LYS A 105 -5.65 -3.43 9.29
C LYS A 105 -4.15 -3.67 9.32
N VAL A 106 -3.56 -3.71 10.51
CA VAL A 106 -2.12 -4.01 10.66
C VAL A 106 -1.82 -5.40 10.11
N LEU A 107 -0.69 -5.55 9.40
CA LEU A 107 -0.22 -6.87 8.96
C LEU A 107 0.10 -7.75 10.18
N PRO A 108 -0.32 -9.02 10.23
CA PRO A 108 0.07 -9.91 11.32
C PRO A 108 1.58 -10.17 11.30
N ASN A 109 2.16 -10.41 12.48
CA ASN A 109 3.58 -10.75 12.69
C ASN A 109 4.59 -9.75 12.09
N TYR A 110 4.16 -8.51 11.80
CA TYR A 110 4.99 -7.49 11.15
C TYR A 110 6.24 -7.10 11.94
N GLU A 111 6.24 -7.38 13.24
CA GLU A 111 7.32 -7.07 14.14
C GLU A 111 8.60 -7.80 13.70
N GLY A 112 9.63 -7.01 13.38
CA GLY A 112 10.93 -7.49 12.91
C GLY A 112 11.21 -7.15 11.45
N TYR A 113 10.20 -6.84 10.65
CA TYR A 113 10.39 -6.40 9.26
C TYR A 113 9.65 -5.10 8.90
N PHE A 114 8.72 -4.60 9.73
CA PHE A 114 8.14 -3.26 9.59
C PHE A 114 8.21 -2.44 10.89
N PHE A 115 8.30 -1.11 10.74
CA PHE A 115 7.98 -0.12 11.77
C PHE A 115 6.62 0.52 11.48
N ILE A 116 5.76 0.71 12.49
CA ILE A 116 4.60 1.60 12.35
C ILE A 116 5.10 3.04 12.46
N LYS A 117 5.10 3.78 11.34
CA LYS A 117 5.55 5.18 11.28
C LYS A 117 4.47 6.14 11.75
N SER A 118 3.23 5.85 11.39
CA SER A 118 2.07 6.61 11.84
C SER A 118 0.82 5.74 11.86
N GLN A 119 -0.12 6.13 12.70
CA GLN A 119 -1.48 5.63 12.70
C GLN A 119 -2.42 6.80 12.95
N GLU A 120 -3.46 6.92 12.13
CA GLU A 120 -4.38 8.04 12.19
C GLU A 120 -5.82 7.60 11.96
N TRP A 121 -6.73 8.13 12.78
CA TRP A 121 -8.16 7.89 12.64
C TRP A 121 -8.78 8.86 11.65
N TYR A 122 -9.38 8.32 10.60
CA TYR A 122 -10.13 9.07 9.59
C TYR A 122 -11.63 8.86 9.77
N LYS A 123 -12.39 9.98 9.76
CA LYS A 123 -13.85 9.94 9.74
C LYS A 123 -14.32 9.74 8.30
N MET A 124 -14.98 8.62 8.06
CA MET A 124 -15.69 8.28 6.83
C MET A 124 -17.20 8.53 7.00
N SER A 125 -17.98 8.47 5.91
CA SER A 125 -19.44 8.61 6.01
C SER A 125 -20.12 7.40 6.67
N TRP A 126 -19.41 6.29 6.82
CA TRP A 126 -19.87 5.03 7.42
C TRP A 126 -19.19 4.67 8.75
N GLY A 127 -18.38 5.57 9.32
CA GLY A 127 -17.71 5.32 10.60
C GLY A 127 -16.29 5.89 10.65
N ARG A 128 -15.54 5.53 11.68
CA ARG A 128 -14.12 5.89 11.79
C ARG A 128 -13.27 4.68 11.42
N ILE A 129 -12.20 4.91 10.68
CA ILE A 129 -11.23 3.87 10.34
C ILE A 129 -9.83 4.32 10.74
N ASN A 130 -9.03 3.40 11.26
CA ASN A 130 -7.62 3.67 11.51
C ASN A 130 -6.82 3.34 10.24
N VAL A 131 -5.94 4.24 9.85
CA VAL A 131 -5.02 4.04 8.72
C VAL A 131 -3.62 3.87 9.31
N TYR A 132 -2.95 2.80 8.96
CA TYR A 132 -1.58 2.51 9.37
C TYR A 132 -0.63 2.75 8.22
N VAL A 133 0.47 3.46 8.48
CA VAL A 133 1.61 3.58 7.57
C VAL A 133 2.77 2.80 8.16
N MET A 134 3.11 1.69 7.53
CA MET A 134 4.19 0.80 7.95
C MET A 134 5.40 1.01 7.03
N GLU A 135 6.61 1.08 7.55
CA GLU A 135 7.85 1.25 6.78
C GLU A 135 8.75 0.03 6.93
N ARG A 136 9.20 -0.52 5.81
CA ARG A 136 10.04 -1.71 5.75
C ARG A 136 11.39 -1.43 6.40
N THR A 137 11.80 -2.27 7.35
CA THR A 137 13.08 -2.13 8.04
C THR A 137 14.27 -2.41 7.10
N PRO A 138 15.49 -1.91 7.41
CA PRO A 138 16.71 -2.26 6.68
C PRO A 138 17.13 -3.73 6.80
N PHE A 139 16.78 -4.38 7.92
CA PHE A 139 17.14 -5.76 8.23
C PHE A 139 15.95 -6.49 8.82
N ASP A 140 15.85 -7.79 8.57
CA ASP A 140 14.93 -8.66 9.29
C ASP A 140 15.50 -8.94 10.68
N TYR A 141 14.77 -8.52 11.71
CA TYR A 141 15.09 -8.88 13.08
C TYR A 141 14.34 -10.16 13.44
N PRO A 142 14.96 -11.09 14.17
CA PRO A 142 14.24 -12.23 14.72
C PRO A 142 13.10 -11.72 15.62
N TYR A 143 11.88 -12.18 15.34
CA TYR A 143 10.71 -11.89 16.16
C TYR A 143 10.87 -12.61 17.51
N ASN A 144 11.36 -11.88 18.53
CA ASN A 144 11.64 -12.44 19.85
C ASN A 144 10.52 -12.17 20.87
N GLY A 145 9.26 -11.98 20.45
CA GLY A 145 8.06 -11.94 21.32
C GLY A 145 8.00 -10.91 22.46
N HIS A 146 9.06 -10.11 22.68
CA HIS A 146 9.30 -9.36 23.91
C HIS A 146 9.70 -7.90 23.68
N ARG A 147 9.14 -7.21 22.68
CA ARG A 147 9.33 -5.75 22.54
C ARG A 147 8.02 -4.99 22.74
N LYS A 148 7.70 -4.71 24.00
CA LYS A 148 6.69 -3.72 24.38
C LYS A 148 7.26 -2.42 24.96
N GLU A 149 8.59 -2.24 25.02
CA GLU A 149 9.20 -1.14 25.82
C GLU A 149 10.17 -0.20 25.07
N LEU A 150 10.15 -0.12 23.74
CA LEU A 150 11.08 0.79 23.02
C LEU A 150 10.39 1.95 22.28
N ALA A 151 9.13 2.25 22.60
CA ALA A 151 8.41 3.39 22.03
C ALA A 151 8.55 4.69 22.85
N GLU A 152 9.10 4.62 24.07
CA GLU A 152 9.29 5.78 24.94
C GLU A 152 10.76 5.94 25.33
N GLY A 153 11.59 6.40 24.39
CA GLY A 153 12.96 6.79 24.72
C GLY A 153 13.93 6.59 23.56
N GLY A 154 14.66 7.66 23.25
CA GLY A 154 15.56 7.77 22.11
C GLY A 154 16.49 6.58 21.87
N MET A 155 16.82 6.41 20.59
CA MET A 155 17.89 5.59 20.03
C MET A 155 18.90 5.03 21.04
N SER A 156 18.93 3.72 21.17
CA SER A 156 20.21 3.02 21.30
C SER A 156 20.09 1.64 20.68
N TYR A 157 21.04 1.29 19.81
CA TYR A 157 21.45 -0.10 19.68
C TYR A 157 22.96 -0.15 19.70
N ILE A 158 23.46 -0.82 20.74
CA ILE A 158 24.73 -1.51 20.74
C ILE A 158 24.53 -2.76 19.88
N ALA A 159 25.43 -2.97 18.91
CA ALA A 159 25.54 -4.21 18.16
C ALA A 159 26.54 -5.14 18.88
N SER A 160 26.17 -6.42 19.00
CA SER A 160 27.10 -7.54 19.13
C SER A 160 26.65 -8.63 18.17
#